data_AF-A0A0L7KXA9-F1
#
_entry.id   AF-A0A0L7KXA9-F1
#
_cell.length_a   1.000
_cell.length_b   1.000
_cell.length_c   1.000
_cell.angle_alpha   90.00
_cell.angle_beta   90.00
_cell.angle_gamma   90.00
#
_symmetry.space_group_name_H-M   'P 1'
#
loop_
_entity.id
_entity.type
_entity.pdbx_description
1 polymer ?
#
loop_
_entity_poly.entity_id
_entity_poly.type
_entity_poly.pdbx_seq_one_letter_code
_entity_poly.pdbx_strand_id
1 'polypeptide(L)'
;LNEEFANLRLSDLRIIATLGIGGFGRVELVQIQGDPTRSFALKQMKKAQIVETRQQQHIMSEKEIMSEMNCEFIVKLYKTFKDRKYLYMLMETCLGGELWTILRDRDGKGYVKLVDFGFSKKLQASRKTWTFCGTPEYVAPEVIMNRGIDAVEFPRCITRNAANLIKKLCRDNPAERLGYQRGGITEIQKHKWFDGFNWEGLATRSLEPPITPTVKSPIDTHNFDQYPADAEEPPPDDLSGWDSTF
;
A
#
# COMPACT_ATOMS: atom_id res chain seq x y z
N LEU A 1 -12.31 7.75 12.10
CA LEU A 1 -10.95 8.37 12.19
C LEU A 1 -10.55 8.44 13.66
N ASN A 2 -9.25 8.45 13.96
CA ASN A 2 -8.75 8.31 15.33
C ASN A 2 -9.00 9.59 16.15
N GLU A 3 -9.66 9.45 17.32
CA GLU A 3 -10.03 10.55 18.22
C GLU A 3 -8.83 11.37 18.69
N GLU A 4 -7.67 10.74 18.85
CA GLU A 4 -6.40 11.39 19.18
C GLU A 4 -6.08 12.57 18.25
N PHE A 5 -6.43 12.45 16.97
CA PHE A 5 -6.12 13.46 15.96
C PHE A 5 -7.34 14.32 15.60
N ALA A 6 -8.46 14.22 16.32
CA ALA A 6 -9.69 14.94 15.97
C ALA A 6 -9.48 16.46 15.81
N ASN A 7 -8.67 17.07 16.68
CA ASN A 7 -8.39 18.51 16.69
C ASN A 7 -7.10 18.93 15.96
N LEU A 8 -6.35 17.97 15.41
CA LEU A 8 -5.13 18.27 14.66
C LEU A 8 -5.46 19.08 13.39
N ARG A 9 -4.68 20.11 13.08
CA ARG A 9 -4.80 20.91 11.85
C ARG A 9 -3.57 20.71 10.97
N LEU A 10 -3.73 20.97 9.68
CA LEU A 10 -2.62 20.86 8.71
C LEU A 10 -1.45 21.77 9.08
N SER A 11 -1.72 22.96 9.64
CA SER A 11 -0.70 23.91 10.11
C SER A 11 0.14 23.39 11.29
N ASP A 12 -0.34 22.38 12.01
CA ASP A 12 0.36 21.78 13.15
C ASP A 12 1.36 20.71 12.69
N LEU A 13 1.38 20.39 11.38
CA LEU A 13 2.30 19.41 10.77
C LEU A 13 3.53 20.11 10.18
N ARG A 14 4.71 19.64 10.57
CA ARG A 14 5.99 20.05 10.00
C ARG A 14 6.48 18.98 9.04
N ILE A 15 6.71 19.36 7.78
CA ILE A 15 7.34 18.50 6.77
C ILE A 15 8.82 18.33 7.09
N ILE A 16 9.30 17.08 7.00
CA ILE A 16 10.68 16.68 7.26
C ILE A 16 11.38 16.32 5.95
N ALA A 17 10.78 15.41 5.17
CA ALA A 17 11.36 14.89 3.94
C ALA A 17 10.29 14.20 3.10
N THR A 18 10.52 14.07 1.80
CA THR A 18 9.64 13.31 0.90
C THR A 18 10.01 11.84 0.92
N LEU A 19 9.02 10.97 1.17
CA LEU A 19 9.18 9.52 1.19
C LEU A 19 8.92 8.89 -0.18
N GLY A 20 8.10 9.53 -1.02
CA GLY A 20 7.78 9.02 -2.35
C GLY A 20 6.99 10.01 -3.19
N ILE A 21 7.07 9.84 -4.51
CA ILE A 21 6.31 10.60 -5.49
C ILE A 21 5.49 9.60 -6.31
N GLY A 22 4.17 9.80 -6.34
CA GLY A 22 3.23 8.95 -7.05
C GLY A 22 2.46 9.71 -8.13
N GLY A 23 1.61 8.98 -8.85
CA GLY A 23 0.88 9.53 -9.99
C GLY A 23 0.00 10.75 -9.68
N PHE A 24 -0.49 10.92 -8.45
CA PHE A 24 -1.41 12.01 -8.07
C PHE A 24 -0.81 13.05 -7.11
N GLY A 25 0.45 12.89 -6.72
CA GLY A 25 1.09 13.76 -5.73
C GLY A 25 2.23 13.08 -4.97
N ARG A 26 2.44 13.49 -3.72
CA ARG A 26 3.65 13.17 -2.95
C ARG A 26 3.28 12.61 -1.58
N VAL A 27 4.17 11.80 -1.01
CA VAL A 27 4.06 11.32 0.36
C VAL A 27 5.17 11.97 1.17
N GLU A 28 4.81 12.82 2.11
CA GLU A 28 5.74 13.53 2.98
C GLU A 28 5.85 12.86 4.34
N LEU A 29 7.07 12.73 4.86
CA LEU A 29 7.31 12.47 6.27
C LEU A 29 7.05 13.77 7.05
N VAL A 30 6.15 13.70 8.02
CA VAL A 30 5.78 14.85 8.85
C VAL A 30 5.89 14.53 10.34
N GLN A 31 6.11 15.55 11.16
CA GLN A 31 5.96 15.48 12.61
C GLN A 31 4.91 16.48 13.07
N ILE A 32 4.24 16.17 14.18
CA ILE A 32 3.38 17.13 14.86
C ILE A 32 4.27 18.12 15.60
N GLN A 33 4.01 19.41 15.45
CA GLN A 33 4.77 20.45 16.14
C GLN A 33 4.69 20.25 17.66
N GLY A 34 5.85 20.20 18.31
CA GLY A 34 5.95 19.92 19.75
C GLY A 34 6.01 18.43 20.13
N ASP A 35 5.82 17.50 19.18
CA ASP A 35 6.00 16.06 19.41
C ASP A 35 7.12 15.51 18.49
N PRO A 36 8.38 15.49 18.97
CA PRO A 36 9.50 14.92 18.22
C PRO A 36 9.56 13.39 18.28
N THR A 37 8.72 12.74 19.09
CA THR A 37 8.83 11.30 19.38
C THR A 37 8.23 10.43 18.28
N ARG A 38 7.37 11.02 17.45
CA ARG A 38 6.62 10.32 16.40
C ARG A 38 6.69 11.06 15.09
N SER A 39 6.49 10.31 14.02
CA SER A 39 6.34 10.84 12.68
C SER A 39 5.18 10.13 11.96
N PHE A 40 4.71 10.76 10.89
CA PHE A 40 3.56 10.33 10.11
C PHE A 40 3.84 10.51 8.63
N ALA A 41 3.12 9.74 7.81
CA ALA A 41 3.19 9.83 6.36
C ALA A 41 1.98 10.64 5.91
N LEU A 42 2.21 11.75 5.22
CA LEU A 42 1.17 12.65 4.72
C LEU A 42 1.12 12.52 3.20
N LYS A 43 0.15 11.74 2.69
CA LYS A 43 -0.12 11.63 1.25
C LYS A 43 -0.87 12.88 0.82
N GLN A 44 -0.20 13.77 0.11
CA GLN A 44 -0.75 14.99 -0.49
C GLN A 44 -1.09 14.71 -1.96
N MET A 45 -2.34 14.95 -2.36
CA MET A 45 -2.83 14.64 -3.71
C MET A 45 -3.49 15.86 -4.36
N LYS A 46 -3.16 16.12 -5.62
CA LYS A 46 -3.65 17.28 -6.39
C LYS A 46 -5.09 17.04 -6.84
N LYS A 47 -6.05 17.87 -6.39
CA LYS A 47 -7.48 17.72 -6.76
C LYS A 47 -7.69 17.82 -8.27
N ALA A 48 -7.05 18.81 -8.91
CA ALA A 48 -7.13 19.02 -10.36
C ALA A 48 -6.76 17.75 -11.15
N GLN A 49 -5.67 17.09 -10.76
CA GLN A 49 -5.20 15.88 -11.43
C GLN A 49 -6.11 14.67 -11.18
N ILE A 50 -6.66 14.53 -9.96
CA ILE A 50 -7.67 13.49 -9.65
C ILE A 50 -8.90 13.66 -10.53
N VAL A 51 -9.35 14.90 -10.74
CA VAL A 51 -10.52 15.19 -11.57
C VAL A 51 -10.24 14.90 -13.05
N GLU A 52 -9.10 15.36 -13.55
CA GLU A 52 -8.65 15.14 -14.94
C GLU A 52 -8.60 13.65 -15.29
N THR A 53 -8.05 12.85 -14.37
CA THR A 53 -7.89 11.39 -14.52
C THR A 53 -9.13 10.59 -14.13
N ARG A 54 -10.21 11.25 -13.67
CA ARG A 54 -11.49 10.66 -13.24
C ARG A 54 -11.38 9.65 -12.10
N GLN A 55 -10.50 9.92 -11.13
CA GLN A 55 -10.18 9.01 -10.02
C GLN A 55 -10.90 9.36 -8.71
N GLN A 56 -11.86 10.31 -8.72
CA GLN A 56 -12.53 10.79 -7.50
C GLN A 56 -13.12 9.63 -6.67
N GLN A 57 -13.85 8.72 -7.32
CA GLN A 57 -14.47 7.57 -6.65
C GLN A 57 -13.44 6.62 -6.04
N HIS A 58 -12.29 6.45 -6.70
CA HIS A 58 -11.21 5.61 -6.20
C HIS A 58 -10.54 6.22 -4.97
N ILE A 59 -10.32 7.53 -4.96
CA ILE A 59 -9.76 8.25 -3.80
C ILE A 59 -10.73 8.23 -2.60
N MET A 60 -12.03 8.41 -2.84
CA MET A 60 -13.04 8.27 -1.77
C MET A 60 -13.12 6.84 -1.23
N SER A 61 -13.07 5.83 -2.11
CA SER A 61 -13.01 4.41 -1.73
C SER A 61 -11.76 4.08 -0.93
N GLU A 62 -10.58 4.59 -1.34
CA GLU A 62 -9.31 4.45 -0.61
C GLU A 62 -9.46 5.00 0.81
N LYS A 63 -9.98 6.22 0.96
CA LYS A 63 -10.26 6.83 2.27
C LYS A 63 -11.16 5.93 3.12
N GLU A 64 -12.31 5.52 2.59
CA GLU A 64 -13.33 4.77 3.33
C GLU A 64 -12.77 3.43 3.80
N ILE A 65 -12.16 2.67 2.90
CA ILE A 65 -11.56 1.37 3.21
C ILE A 65 -10.50 1.52 4.29
N MET A 66 -9.53 2.43 4.11
CA MET A 66 -8.46 2.63 5.09
C MET A 66 -8.98 3.12 6.44
N SER A 67 -10.11 3.85 6.48
CA SER A 67 -10.73 4.31 7.73
C SER A 67 -11.40 3.20 8.54
N GLU A 68 -11.80 2.10 7.88
CA GLU A 68 -12.39 0.91 8.49
C GLU A 68 -11.33 -0.16 8.84
N MET A 69 -10.14 -0.11 8.23
CA MET A 69 -9.10 -1.12 8.46
C MET A 69 -8.40 -0.92 9.82
N ASN A 70 -8.39 -1.99 10.62
CA ASN A 70 -7.59 -2.10 11.83
C ASN A 70 -6.83 -3.43 11.82
N CYS A 71 -5.72 -3.46 11.08
CA CYS A 71 -4.90 -4.65 10.88
C CYS A 71 -3.43 -4.27 10.95
N GLU A 72 -2.62 -5.04 11.70
CA GLU A 72 -1.17 -4.80 11.83
C GLU A 72 -0.42 -4.79 10.49
N PHE A 73 -0.94 -5.49 9.49
CA PHE A 73 -0.35 -5.64 8.16
C PHE A 73 -0.85 -4.62 7.13
N ILE A 74 -1.71 -3.68 7.54
CA ILE A 74 -2.23 -2.60 6.71
C ILE A 74 -1.86 -1.27 7.36
N VAL A 75 -1.32 -0.33 6.58
CA VAL A 75 -1.03 1.02 7.08
C VAL A 75 -2.31 1.70 7.56
N LYS A 76 -2.27 2.20 8.80
CA LYS A 76 -3.41 2.86 9.41
C LYS A 76 -3.61 4.28 8.87
N LEU A 77 -4.85 4.62 8.53
CA LEU A 77 -5.26 6.00 8.28
C LEU A 77 -5.73 6.66 9.58
N TYR A 78 -5.03 7.70 10.02
CA TYR A 78 -5.36 8.41 11.25
C TYR A 78 -6.40 9.51 11.02
N LYS A 79 -6.17 10.33 9.99
CA LYS A 79 -6.96 11.53 9.69
C LYS A 79 -6.83 11.91 8.22
N THR A 80 -7.82 12.63 7.73
CA THR A 80 -7.79 13.29 6.43
C THR A 80 -7.98 14.80 6.56
N PHE A 81 -7.41 15.55 5.63
CA PHE A 81 -7.58 17.00 5.50
C PHE A 81 -7.84 17.37 4.05
N LYS A 82 -8.33 18.59 3.82
CA LYS A 82 -8.46 19.15 2.49
C LYS A 82 -8.30 20.67 2.52
N ASP A 83 -7.82 21.21 1.41
CA ASP A 83 -7.92 22.62 1.09
C ASP A 83 -8.52 22.80 -0.32
N ARG A 84 -8.37 23.99 -0.91
CA ARG A 84 -8.92 24.27 -2.25
C ARG A 84 -8.20 23.52 -3.37
N LYS A 85 -6.98 23.04 -3.14
CA LYS A 85 -6.06 22.51 -4.15
C LYS A 85 -5.72 21.04 -3.92
N TYR A 86 -5.70 20.60 -2.67
CA TYR A 86 -5.18 19.30 -2.28
C TYR A 86 -6.10 18.54 -1.32
N LEU A 87 -5.97 17.22 -1.38
CA LEU A 87 -6.42 16.28 -0.36
C LEU A 87 -5.21 15.72 0.38
N TYR A 88 -5.37 15.45 1.67
CA TYR A 88 -4.31 14.96 2.52
C TYR A 88 -4.77 13.75 3.34
N MET A 89 -4.00 12.68 3.33
CA MET A 89 -4.21 11.51 4.20
C MET A 89 -3.03 11.37 5.16
N LEU A 90 -3.29 11.50 6.46
CA LEU A 90 -2.31 11.30 7.54
C LEU A 90 -2.32 9.84 7.97
N MET A 91 -1.20 9.16 7.76
CA MET A 91 -1.07 7.72 7.86
C MET A 91 0.09 7.33 8.79
N GLU A 92 0.08 6.07 9.22
CA GLU A 92 1.23 5.42 9.86
C GLU A 92 2.47 5.46 8.95
N THR A 93 3.62 5.77 9.52
CA THR A 93 4.92 5.70 8.83
C THR A 93 5.51 4.31 8.89
N CYS A 94 6.01 3.84 7.75
CA CYS A 94 6.80 2.63 7.64
C CYS A 94 8.23 2.98 7.22
N LEU A 95 9.09 3.36 8.17
CA LEU A 95 10.46 3.85 7.89
C LEU A 95 11.45 2.78 7.41
N GLY A 96 10.98 1.54 7.18
CA GLY A 96 11.79 0.43 6.67
C GLY A 96 12.15 0.53 5.18
N GLY A 97 11.58 1.50 4.47
CA GLY A 97 11.75 1.66 3.02
C GLY A 97 10.76 0.81 2.21
N GLU A 98 10.95 0.80 0.89
CA GLU A 98 10.10 0.07 -0.05
C GLU A 98 10.65 -1.33 -0.32
N LEU A 99 9.76 -2.34 -0.32
CA LEU A 99 10.18 -3.72 -0.62
C LEU A 99 10.78 -3.86 -2.02
N TRP A 100 10.36 -3.03 -2.98
CA TRP A 100 10.94 -3.00 -4.33
C TRP A 100 12.41 -2.59 -4.32
N THR A 101 12.75 -1.52 -3.59
CA THR A 101 14.13 -1.06 -3.40
C THR A 101 14.98 -2.16 -2.75
N ILE A 102 14.43 -2.83 -1.74
CA ILE A 102 15.09 -3.97 -1.09
C ILE A 102 15.28 -5.13 -2.07
N LEU A 103 14.30 -5.42 -2.94
CA LEU A 103 14.40 -6.50 -3.93
C LEU A 103 15.45 -6.19 -5.00
N ARG A 104 15.52 -4.93 -5.43
CA ARG A 104 16.50 -4.42 -6.41
C ARG A 104 17.92 -4.46 -5.85
N ASP A 105 18.08 -3.93 -4.63
CA ASP A 105 19.38 -3.68 -4.02
C ASP A 105 19.83 -4.84 -3.11
N ARG A 106 18.97 -5.88 -2.96
CA ARG A 106 19.13 -7.09 -2.14
C ARG A 106 19.45 -6.86 -0.67
N ASP A 107 19.29 -5.64 -0.18
CA ASP A 107 19.64 -5.25 1.18
C ASP A 107 18.55 -4.35 1.74
N GLY A 108 17.97 -4.78 2.86
CA GLY A 108 16.99 -3.99 3.57
C GLY A 108 15.86 -4.84 4.08
N LYS A 109 15.07 -4.28 4.98
CA LYS A 109 14.51 -5.13 6.01
C LYS A 109 13.07 -4.78 6.49
N GLY A 110 12.40 -5.58 7.33
CA GLY A 110 11.19 -5.20 8.10
C GLY A 110 10.01 -6.16 7.94
N TYR A 111 8.93 -5.91 8.68
CA TYR A 111 7.63 -6.48 8.32
C TYR A 111 7.05 -5.71 7.15
N VAL A 112 6.43 -6.42 6.23
CA VAL A 112 5.75 -5.82 5.09
C VAL A 112 4.37 -5.35 5.55
N LYS A 113 4.04 -4.09 5.23
CA LYS A 113 2.68 -3.58 5.30
C LYS A 113 2.19 -3.23 3.90
N LEU A 114 0.92 -3.52 3.63
CA LEU A 114 0.28 -3.03 2.42
C LEU A 114 0.05 -1.51 2.55
N VAL A 115 0.50 -0.80 1.51
CA VAL A 115 0.30 0.63 1.28
C VAL A 115 -0.41 0.81 -0.06
N ASP A 116 -1.00 1.99 -0.27
CA ASP A 116 -1.71 2.38 -1.49
C ASP A 116 -2.97 1.54 -1.79
N PHE A 117 -4.13 2.07 -1.39
CA PHE A 117 -5.42 1.42 -1.59
C PHE A 117 -6.21 2.09 -2.72
N GLY A 118 -5.54 2.85 -3.59
CA GLY A 118 -6.15 3.58 -4.71
C GLY A 118 -6.94 2.71 -5.70
N PHE A 119 -6.68 1.40 -5.77
CA PHE A 119 -7.48 0.46 -6.58
C PHE A 119 -8.36 -0.49 -5.75
N SER A 120 -8.38 -0.32 -4.43
CA SER A 120 -9.18 -1.15 -3.55
C SER A 120 -10.66 -0.81 -3.67
N LYS A 121 -11.51 -1.84 -3.61
CA LYS A 121 -12.95 -1.70 -3.78
C LYS A 121 -13.70 -2.65 -2.85
N LYS A 122 -14.65 -2.11 -2.09
CA LYS A 122 -15.59 -2.91 -1.30
C LYS A 122 -16.62 -3.53 -2.25
N LEU A 123 -16.67 -4.85 -2.31
CA LEU A 123 -17.67 -5.58 -3.07
C LEU A 123 -18.74 -6.14 -2.14
N GLN A 124 -20.00 -6.03 -2.55
CA GLN A 124 -21.06 -6.81 -1.92
C GLN A 124 -20.85 -8.30 -2.23
N ALA A 125 -21.30 -9.17 -1.33
CA ALA A 125 -21.19 -10.61 -1.50
C ALA A 125 -21.71 -11.05 -2.89
N SER A 126 -20.94 -11.90 -3.58
CA SER A 126 -21.24 -12.43 -4.91
C SER A 126 -21.30 -11.43 -6.06
N ARG A 127 -20.91 -10.15 -5.86
CA ARG A 127 -20.78 -9.17 -6.95
C ARG A 127 -19.37 -9.18 -7.56
N LYS A 128 -19.30 -8.93 -8.86
CA LYS A 128 -18.05 -8.68 -9.59
C LYS A 128 -17.90 -7.19 -9.86
N THR A 129 -16.66 -6.72 -10.05
CA THR A 129 -16.34 -5.38 -10.57
C THR A 129 -15.69 -5.51 -11.95
N TRP A 130 -15.78 -4.45 -12.75
CA TRP A 130 -15.31 -4.43 -14.15
C TRP A 130 -14.32 -3.30 -14.43
N THR A 131 -13.94 -2.54 -13.39
CA THR A 131 -12.94 -1.46 -13.51
C THR A 131 -11.60 -2.07 -13.94
N PHE A 132 -11.15 -1.76 -15.16
CA PHE A 132 -9.79 -2.09 -15.59
C PHE A 132 -8.81 -1.15 -14.88
N CYS A 133 -8.05 -1.68 -13.93
CA CYS A 133 -7.10 -0.96 -13.11
C CYS A 133 -6.01 -1.91 -12.62
N GLY A 134 -4.88 -1.35 -12.18
CA GLY A 134 -3.67 -2.10 -11.86
C GLY A 134 -2.51 -1.71 -12.77
N THR A 135 -1.31 -2.04 -12.32
CA THR A 135 -0.06 -1.69 -13.00
C THR A 135 0.22 -2.76 -14.07
N PRO A 136 0.22 -2.42 -15.38
CA PRO A 136 0.35 -3.39 -16.48
C PRO A 136 1.55 -4.33 -16.34
N GLU A 137 2.62 -3.85 -15.73
CA GLU A 137 3.86 -4.57 -15.44
C GLU A 137 3.68 -5.75 -14.48
N TYR A 138 2.63 -5.75 -13.66
CA TYR A 138 2.27 -6.86 -12.76
C TYR A 138 1.29 -7.84 -13.41
N VAL A 139 0.81 -7.56 -14.62
CA VAL A 139 0.04 -8.52 -15.41
C VAL A 139 1.03 -9.48 -16.05
N ALA A 140 1.06 -10.71 -15.55
CA ALA A 140 2.03 -11.70 -15.99
C ALA A 140 1.90 -11.94 -17.52
N PRO A 141 3.01 -11.98 -18.29
CA PRO A 141 2.98 -12.07 -19.76
C PRO A 141 2.15 -13.23 -20.29
N GLU A 142 2.08 -14.35 -19.57
CA GLU A 142 1.27 -15.52 -19.91
C GLU A 142 -0.24 -15.27 -19.83
N VAL A 143 -0.68 -14.33 -18.99
CA VAL A 143 -2.08 -13.88 -18.90
C VAL A 143 -2.39 -12.98 -20.11
N ILE A 144 -1.45 -12.12 -20.50
CA ILE A 144 -1.58 -11.25 -21.69
C ILE A 144 -1.58 -12.09 -22.98
N MET A 145 -0.70 -13.09 -23.06
CA MET A 145 -0.55 -13.97 -24.22
C MET A 145 -1.55 -15.14 -24.22
N ASN A 146 -2.45 -15.21 -23.23
CA ASN A 146 -3.43 -16.29 -23.05
C ASN A 146 -2.81 -17.70 -23.09
N ARG A 147 -1.59 -17.84 -22.55
CA ARG A 147 -0.85 -19.11 -22.45
C ARG A 147 -0.99 -19.76 -21.07
N GLY A 148 -1.31 -18.95 -20.05
CA GLY A 148 -1.45 -19.39 -18.66
C GLY A 148 -0.14 -19.79 -17.98
N ILE A 149 -0.15 -19.85 -16.64
CA ILE A 149 1.05 -20.10 -15.81
C ILE A 149 1.69 -21.47 -16.04
N ASP A 150 0.95 -22.42 -16.62
CA ASP A 150 1.45 -23.77 -16.90
C ASP A 150 2.52 -23.78 -18.00
N ALA A 151 2.53 -22.79 -18.89
CA ALA A 151 3.55 -22.60 -19.92
C ALA A 151 4.85 -21.94 -19.40
N VAL A 152 4.88 -21.46 -18.15
CA VAL A 152 6.04 -20.78 -17.58
C VAL A 152 7.05 -21.81 -17.05
N GLU A 153 8.27 -21.74 -17.57
CA GLU A 153 9.42 -22.46 -17.02
C GLU A 153 10.03 -21.69 -15.85
N PHE A 154 9.99 -22.28 -14.66
CA PHE A 154 10.54 -21.66 -13.46
C PHE A 154 12.07 -21.86 -13.39
N PRO A 155 12.85 -20.79 -13.13
CA PRO A 155 14.28 -20.90 -12.86
C PRO A 155 14.61 -21.89 -11.75
N ARG A 156 15.77 -22.54 -11.82
CA ARG A 156 16.21 -23.56 -10.84
C ARG A 156 16.34 -23.05 -9.41
N CYS A 157 16.49 -21.75 -9.20
CA CYS A 157 16.51 -21.15 -7.87
C CYS A 157 15.15 -21.17 -7.16
N ILE A 158 14.06 -21.42 -7.89
CA ILE A 158 12.71 -21.54 -7.33
C ILE A 158 12.48 -23.00 -6.95
N THR A 159 12.22 -23.23 -5.67
CA THR A 159 12.00 -24.59 -5.15
C THR A 159 10.72 -25.20 -5.73
N ARG A 160 10.65 -26.53 -5.77
CA ARG A 160 9.46 -27.25 -6.27
C ARG A 160 8.17 -26.85 -5.54
N ASN A 161 8.23 -26.66 -4.23
CA ASN A 161 7.08 -26.24 -3.43
C ASN A 161 6.67 -24.79 -3.72
N ALA A 162 7.65 -23.88 -3.93
CA ALA A 162 7.39 -22.49 -4.32
C ALA A 162 6.73 -22.40 -5.70
N ALA A 163 7.30 -23.09 -6.70
CA ALA A 163 6.73 -23.15 -8.05
C ALA A 163 5.31 -23.75 -8.03
N ASN A 164 5.07 -24.78 -7.21
CA ASN A 164 3.73 -25.37 -7.06
C ASN A 164 2.72 -24.38 -6.48
N LEU A 165 3.12 -23.61 -5.47
CA LEU A 165 2.26 -22.57 -4.88
C LEU A 165 1.93 -21.50 -5.92
N ILE A 166 2.94 -20.97 -6.64
CA ILE A 166 2.75 -19.93 -7.66
C ILE A 166 1.77 -20.40 -8.73
N LYS A 167 1.93 -21.61 -9.27
CA LYS A 167 1.01 -22.17 -10.27
C LYS A 167 -0.43 -22.29 -9.76
N LYS A 168 -0.62 -22.65 -8.49
CA LYS A 168 -1.95 -22.76 -7.87
C LYS A 168 -2.61 -21.40 -7.61
N LEU A 169 -1.83 -20.35 -7.34
CA LEU A 169 -2.33 -18.99 -7.17
C LEU A 169 -2.69 -18.35 -8.53
N CYS A 170 -1.91 -18.64 -9.57
CA CYS A 170 -2.02 -18.04 -10.90
C CYS A 170 -2.85 -18.89 -11.90
N ARG A 171 -3.84 -19.68 -11.43
CA ARG A 171 -4.74 -20.42 -12.33
C ARG A 171 -5.53 -19.44 -13.22
N ASP A 172 -5.69 -19.80 -14.49
CA ASP A 172 -6.41 -18.98 -15.47
C ASP A 172 -7.86 -18.76 -15.05
N ASN A 173 -8.53 -19.84 -14.65
CA ASN A 173 -9.87 -19.78 -14.07
C ASN A 173 -9.80 -19.26 -12.62
N PRO A 174 -10.38 -18.09 -12.29
CA PRO A 174 -10.33 -17.53 -10.94
C PRO A 174 -10.93 -18.45 -9.88
N ALA A 175 -11.94 -19.27 -10.23
CA ALA A 175 -12.57 -20.20 -9.29
C ALA A 175 -11.65 -21.36 -8.88
N GLU A 176 -10.60 -21.64 -9.66
CA GLU A 176 -9.62 -22.68 -9.37
C GLU A 176 -8.41 -22.18 -8.58
N ARG A 177 -8.27 -20.85 -8.44
CA ARG A 177 -7.15 -20.26 -7.69
C ARG A 177 -7.22 -20.68 -6.23
N LEU A 178 -6.10 -21.14 -5.71
CA LEU A 178 -5.95 -21.44 -4.29
C LEU A 178 -6.29 -20.18 -3.48
N GLY A 179 -7.10 -20.32 -2.44
CA GLY A 179 -7.68 -19.18 -1.71
C GLY A 179 -9.12 -18.84 -2.09
N TYR A 180 -9.57 -19.19 -3.29
CA TYR A 180 -10.94 -18.94 -3.77
C TYR A 180 -11.88 -20.16 -3.63
N GLN A 181 -11.30 -21.31 -3.32
CA GLN A 181 -12.00 -22.57 -3.09
C GLN A 181 -12.71 -22.57 -1.73
N ARG A 182 -13.47 -23.63 -1.42
CA ARG A 182 -14.29 -23.72 -0.19
C ARG A 182 -13.52 -23.45 1.11
N GLY A 183 -12.23 -23.81 1.18
CA GLY A 183 -11.38 -23.57 2.36
C GLY A 183 -10.80 -22.16 2.47
N GLY A 184 -11.02 -21.29 1.47
CA GLY A 184 -10.58 -19.90 1.48
C GLY A 184 -9.06 -19.76 1.64
N ILE A 185 -8.64 -18.66 2.28
CA ILE A 185 -7.23 -18.31 2.53
C ILE A 185 -6.51 -19.39 3.38
N THR A 186 -7.23 -20.16 4.19
CA THR A 186 -6.60 -21.19 5.03
C THR A 186 -5.91 -22.28 4.20
N GLU A 187 -6.35 -22.52 2.97
CA GLU A 187 -5.70 -23.47 2.05
C GLU A 187 -4.36 -22.95 1.52
N ILE A 188 -4.17 -21.63 1.46
CA ILE A 188 -2.87 -21.02 1.16
C ILE A 188 -1.93 -21.25 2.36
N GLN A 189 -2.41 -21.01 3.58
CA GLN A 189 -1.61 -21.16 4.81
C GLN A 189 -1.13 -22.59 5.07
N LYS A 190 -1.93 -23.59 4.68
CA LYS A 190 -1.61 -25.02 4.81
C LYS A 190 -0.74 -25.59 3.67
N HIS A 191 -0.39 -24.79 2.67
CA HIS A 191 0.38 -25.27 1.54
C HIS A 191 1.79 -25.69 1.97
N LYS A 192 2.35 -26.77 1.40
CA LYS A 192 3.69 -27.32 1.72
C LYS A 192 4.86 -26.35 1.62
N TRP A 193 4.67 -25.21 0.98
CA TRP A 193 5.68 -24.16 0.94
C TRP A 193 5.83 -23.46 2.30
N PHE A 194 4.76 -23.43 3.08
CA PHE A 194 4.70 -22.88 4.44
C PHE A 194 4.83 -23.96 5.53
N ASP A 195 5.28 -25.17 5.20
CA ASP A 195 5.52 -26.20 6.21
C ASP A 195 6.54 -25.68 7.25
N GLY A 196 6.13 -25.65 8.53
CA GLY A 196 6.93 -25.10 9.61
C GLY A 196 6.89 -23.57 9.77
N PHE A 197 6.14 -22.85 8.93
CA PHE A 197 5.98 -21.40 9.07
C PHE A 197 5.09 -21.05 10.26
N ASN A 198 5.58 -20.19 11.15
CA ASN A 198 4.85 -19.78 12.35
C ASN A 198 3.86 -18.63 12.06
N TRP A 199 2.67 -18.98 11.59
CA TRP A 199 1.59 -18.03 11.31
C TRP A 199 1.10 -17.25 12.54
N GLU A 200 1.05 -17.90 13.71
CA GLU A 200 0.70 -17.24 14.97
C GLU A 200 1.77 -16.23 15.38
N GLY A 201 3.04 -16.60 15.21
CA GLY A 201 4.16 -15.71 15.44
C GLY A 201 4.15 -14.50 14.51
N LEU A 202 3.77 -14.69 13.24
CA LEU A 202 3.56 -13.59 12.31
C LEU A 202 2.43 -12.67 12.82
N ALA A 203 1.25 -13.23 13.13
CA ALA A 203 0.08 -12.47 13.59
C ALA A 203 0.33 -11.69 14.89
N THR A 204 1.12 -12.26 15.80
CA THR A 204 1.48 -11.65 17.10
C THR A 204 2.76 -10.82 17.06
N ARG A 205 3.41 -10.73 15.89
CA ARG A 205 4.72 -10.06 15.70
C ARG A 205 5.84 -10.58 16.61
N SER A 206 5.77 -11.86 16.97
CA SER A 206 6.85 -12.57 17.68
C SER A 206 7.78 -13.35 16.74
N LEU A 207 7.38 -13.55 15.48
CA LEU A 207 8.23 -14.15 14.46
C LEU A 207 9.29 -13.14 13.99
N GLU A 208 10.57 -13.43 14.20
CA GLU A 208 11.65 -12.58 13.70
C GLU A 208 11.55 -12.42 12.17
N PRO A 209 11.48 -11.18 11.64
CA PRO A 209 11.43 -10.99 10.20
C PRO A 209 12.77 -11.42 9.58
N PRO A 210 12.76 -11.97 8.35
CA PRO A 210 13.99 -12.45 7.69
C PRO A 210 15.03 -11.35 7.51
N ILE A 211 14.59 -10.10 7.60
CA ILE A 211 15.45 -8.94 7.53
C ILE A 211 14.85 -7.88 8.51
N THR A 212 15.65 -7.15 9.34
CA THR A 212 15.25 -6.05 10.30
C THR A 212 15.91 -4.61 10.16
N PRO A 213 15.27 -3.52 9.63
CA PRO A 213 15.95 -2.31 9.13
C PRO A 213 16.50 -1.53 10.29
N THR A 214 17.55 -0.79 10.02
CA THR A 214 18.14 0.07 11.03
C THR A 214 17.49 1.44 11.00
N VAL A 215 16.34 1.62 11.64
CA VAL A 215 15.74 2.96 11.80
C VAL A 215 16.33 3.63 13.04
N LYS A 216 17.10 4.70 12.86
CA LYS A 216 17.83 5.39 13.95
C LYS A 216 16.96 6.38 14.73
N SER A 217 15.92 6.91 14.10
CA SER A 217 15.02 7.90 14.71
C SER A 217 13.68 7.93 13.99
N PRO A 218 12.64 8.57 14.57
CA PRO A 218 11.35 8.76 13.90
C PRO A 218 11.42 9.60 12.62
N ILE A 219 12.52 10.30 12.38
CA ILE A 219 12.73 11.13 11.18
C ILE A 219 13.75 10.55 10.21
N ASP A 220 14.18 9.32 10.45
CA ASP A 220 15.23 8.68 9.67
C ASP A 220 14.71 8.19 8.32
N THR A 221 15.20 8.79 7.23
CA THR A 221 14.78 8.50 5.85
C THR A 221 15.85 7.80 5.01
N HIS A 222 16.94 7.29 5.60
CA HIS A 222 18.02 6.66 4.81
C HIS A 222 17.59 5.41 4.02
N ASN A 223 16.46 4.78 4.36
CA ASN A 223 15.89 3.64 3.63
C ASN A 223 15.05 4.06 2.41
N PHE A 224 14.97 5.35 2.11
CA PHE A 224 14.21 5.90 0.98
C PHE A 224 15.14 6.59 -0.01
N ASP A 225 14.74 6.58 -1.28
CA ASP A 225 15.39 7.37 -2.30
C ASP A 225 15.26 8.87 -1.97
N GLN A 226 16.26 9.66 -2.37
CA GLN A 226 16.21 11.11 -2.19
C GLN A 226 15.38 11.75 -3.30
N TYR A 227 14.28 12.40 -2.92
CA TYR A 227 13.45 13.16 -3.83
C TYR A 227 13.71 14.67 -3.68
N PRO A 228 13.75 15.43 -4.79
CA PRO A 228 13.83 16.88 -4.71
C PRO A 228 12.54 17.43 -4.08
N ALA A 229 12.62 18.60 -3.45
CA ALA A 229 11.42 19.31 -2.98
C ALA A 229 10.44 19.59 -4.13
N ASP A 230 9.15 19.70 -3.82
CA ASP A 230 8.13 20.05 -4.82
C ASP A 230 8.46 21.42 -5.43
N ALA A 231 8.89 21.41 -6.70
CA ALA A 231 9.17 22.61 -7.47
C ALA A 231 8.03 22.95 -8.43
N GLU A 232 6.96 22.15 -8.45
CA GLU A 232 5.82 22.39 -9.34
C GLU A 232 4.96 23.54 -8.83
N GLU A 233 4.37 24.27 -9.78
CA GLU A 233 3.40 25.30 -9.44
C GLU A 233 2.18 24.67 -8.75
N PRO A 234 1.58 25.37 -7.77
CA PRO A 234 0.34 24.91 -7.14
C PRO A 234 -0.76 24.70 -8.19
N PRO A 235 -1.53 23.59 -8.12
CA PRO A 235 -2.61 23.35 -9.06
C PRO A 235 -3.73 24.39 -8.92
N PRO A 236 -4.61 24.52 -9.93
CA PRO A 236 -5.79 25.37 -9.82
C PRO A 236 -6.69 24.93 -8.66
N ASP A 237 -7.49 25.87 -8.15
CA ASP A 237 -8.50 25.57 -7.12
C ASP A 237 -9.60 24.66 -7.69
N ASP A 238 -10.00 23.66 -6.91
CA ASP A 238 -11.17 22.82 -7.14
C ASP A 238 -12.18 23.07 -6.03
N LEU A 239 -13.30 23.70 -6.40
CA LEU A 239 -14.42 24.05 -5.52
C LEU A 239 -15.69 23.23 -5.82
N SER A 240 -15.56 22.15 -6.58
CA SER A 240 -16.71 21.34 -7.02
C SER A 240 -17.41 20.56 -5.90
N GLY A 241 -16.73 20.32 -4.77
CA GLY A 241 -17.30 19.73 -3.57
C GLY A 241 -17.42 18.21 -3.54
N TRP A 242 -16.86 17.50 -4.53
CA TRP A 242 -16.85 16.02 -4.54
C TRP A 242 -16.13 15.42 -3.31
N ASP A 243 -15.22 16.20 -2.71
CA ASP A 243 -14.43 15.91 -1.53
C ASP A 243 -15.08 16.40 -0.22
N SER A 244 -16.39 16.61 -0.18
CA SER A 244 -17.10 17.21 0.98
C SER A 244 -16.92 16.42 2.28
N THR A 245 -16.85 15.10 2.20
CA THR A 245 -16.66 14.22 3.36
C THR A 245 -15.19 13.95 3.66
N PHE A 246 -14.25 14.52 2.90
CA PHE A 246 -12.82 14.25 3.03
C PHE A 246 -12.23 14.83 4.32
#